data_AF-R0MG85-F1
#
_entry.id   AF-R0MG85-F1
#
_cell.length_a   1.000
_cell.length_b   1.000
_cell.length_c   1.000
_cell.angle_alpha   90.00
_cell.angle_beta   90.00
_cell.angle_gamma   90.00
#
_symmetry.space_group_name_H-M   'P 1'
#
loop_
_entity.id
_entity.type
_entity.pdbx_description
1 polymer ?
#
loop_
_entity_poly.entity_id
_entity_poly.type
_entity_poly.pdbx_seq_one_letter_code
_entity_poly.pdbx_strand_id
1 'polypeptide(L)'
;MARFVLNTHKGIANVKQETMSHEFLRKYILYARLNIQPVFSNVNIDKVTHLYSDLRKESMSSGLPITVRHIESIIRISEAFAKMELRNTVTIEDIDEAISTVLDSFMGAQKYSITKNMKKKFIKYFKKNNTDIILFLLKEMYNERARAFHSTYIYMDELSRRVQNYGYNLPDNFFSSNELKESGFEFDSNRKVIKRVI
;
A
#
# COMPACT_ATOMS: atom_id res chain seq x y z
N MET A 1 -9.42 -8.07 19.03
CA MET A 1 -9.72 -9.52 18.93
C MET A 1 -10.35 -10.10 20.20
N ALA A 2 -9.76 -9.98 21.39
CA ALA A 2 -10.34 -10.57 22.62
C ALA A 2 -11.79 -10.14 22.91
N ARG A 3 -12.12 -8.85 22.77
CA ARG A 3 -13.49 -8.35 22.91
C ARG A 3 -14.48 -8.93 21.88
N PHE A 4 -14.02 -9.19 20.65
CA PHE A 4 -14.85 -9.79 19.61
C PHE A 4 -15.22 -11.24 19.97
N VAL A 5 -14.22 -12.02 20.40
CA VAL A 5 -14.42 -13.41 20.86
C VAL A 5 -15.32 -13.45 22.11
N LEU A 6 -15.11 -12.55 23.07
CA LEU A 6 -15.98 -12.48 24.26
C LEU A 6 -17.42 -12.08 23.92
N ASN A 7 -17.62 -11.20 22.93
CA ASN A 7 -18.95 -10.79 22.49
C ASN A 7 -19.69 -11.92 21.75
N THR A 8 -18.99 -12.71 20.92
CA THR A 8 -19.59 -13.89 20.26
C THR A 8 -20.02 -14.94 21.27
N HIS A 9 -19.24 -15.18 22.33
CA HIS A 9 -19.61 -16.12 23.40
C HIS A 9 -20.70 -15.61 24.35
N LYS A 10 -20.85 -14.28 24.50
CA LYS A 10 -21.93 -13.65 25.27
C LYS A 10 -23.27 -13.62 24.55
N GLY A 11 -23.37 -14.20 23.34
CA GLY A 11 -24.59 -14.14 22.52
C GLY A 11 -24.91 -12.73 22.00
N ILE A 12 -24.01 -11.76 22.20
CA ILE A 12 -24.09 -10.45 21.58
C ILE A 12 -23.60 -10.64 20.15
N ALA A 13 -24.51 -11.09 19.29
CA ALA A 13 -24.31 -11.06 17.85
C ALA A 13 -24.12 -9.59 17.46
N ASN A 14 -22.86 -9.14 17.44
CA ASN A 14 -22.50 -8.04 16.57
C ASN A 14 -22.67 -8.59 15.17
N VAL A 15 -23.90 -8.51 14.67
CA VAL A 15 -24.22 -8.65 13.26
C VAL A 15 -23.51 -7.49 12.60
N LYS A 16 -22.22 -7.66 12.34
CA LYS A 16 -21.51 -6.86 11.38
C LYS A 16 -22.36 -7.04 10.12
N GLN A 17 -23.14 -6.01 9.76
CA GLN A 17 -24.05 -6.07 8.62
C GLN A 17 -23.29 -6.74 7.48
N GLU A 18 -23.70 -7.97 7.14
CA GLU A 18 -23.09 -8.68 6.04
C GLU A 18 -23.38 -7.83 4.82
N THR A 19 -22.35 -7.19 4.29
CA THR A 19 -22.50 -6.24 3.18
C THR A 19 -23.12 -6.92 1.96
N MET A 20 -23.01 -8.25 1.87
CA MET A 20 -23.69 -9.09 0.87
C MET A 20 -24.04 -10.48 1.43
N SER A 21 -25.15 -11.04 0.95
CA SER A 21 -25.56 -12.42 1.26
C SER A 21 -24.55 -13.45 0.72
N HIS A 22 -24.28 -14.49 1.52
CA HIS A 22 -23.46 -15.63 1.12
C HIS A 22 -23.95 -16.33 -0.15
N GLU A 23 -25.27 -16.40 -0.36
CA GLU A 23 -25.84 -17.05 -1.55
C GLU A 23 -25.50 -16.27 -2.81
N PHE A 24 -25.62 -14.94 -2.75
CA PHE A 24 -25.25 -14.06 -3.85
C PHE A 24 -23.77 -14.18 -4.19
N LEU A 25 -22.88 -14.15 -3.20
CA LEU A 25 -21.44 -14.29 -3.42
C LEU A 25 -21.08 -15.61 -4.11
N ARG A 26 -21.72 -16.73 -3.73
CA ARG A 26 -21.51 -18.03 -4.37
C ARG A 26 -21.92 -17.99 -5.85
N LYS A 27 -23.10 -17.43 -6.16
CA LYS A 27 -23.59 -17.27 -7.53
C LYS A 27 -22.67 -16.35 -8.34
N TYR A 28 -22.20 -15.27 -7.73
CA TYR A 28 -21.27 -14.31 -8.34
C TYR A 28 -19.94 -14.96 -8.74
N ILE A 29 -19.30 -15.67 -7.81
CA ILE A 29 -18.03 -16.37 -8.07
C ILE A 29 -18.21 -17.42 -9.17
N LEU A 30 -19.31 -18.18 -9.14
CA LEU A 30 -19.62 -19.17 -10.17
C LEU A 30 -19.75 -18.50 -11.56
N TYR A 31 -20.53 -17.42 -11.65
CA TYR A 31 -20.72 -16.68 -12.89
C TYR A 31 -19.40 -16.12 -13.43
N ALA A 32 -18.60 -15.46 -12.58
CA ALA A 32 -17.31 -14.88 -12.96
C ALA A 32 -16.32 -15.95 -13.44
N ARG A 33 -16.33 -17.15 -12.84
CA ARG A 33 -15.45 -18.25 -13.25
C ARG A 33 -15.82 -18.85 -14.60
N LEU A 34 -17.12 -18.93 -14.92
CA LEU A 34 -17.62 -19.58 -16.14
C LEU A 34 -17.63 -18.65 -17.35
N ASN A 35 -17.95 -17.36 -17.15
CA ASN A 35 -18.25 -16.44 -18.25
C ASN A 35 -17.14 -15.44 -18.56
N ILE A 36 -16.21 -15.22 -17.63
CA ILE A 36 -15.20 -14.16 -17.75
C ILE A 36 -13.81 -14.77 -17.88
N GLN A 37 -13.14 -14.44 -18.98
CA GLN A 37 -11.75 -14.83 -19.22
C GLN A 37 -10.95 -13.58 -19.63
N PRO A 38 -10.43 -12.84 -18.63
CA PRO A 38 -9.74 -11.59 -18.89
C PRO A 38 -8.49 -11.80 -19.74
N VAL A 39 -8.27 -10.91 -20.70
CA VAL A 39 -7.08 -10.90 -21.54
C VAL A 39 -6.12 -9.81 -21.08
N PHE A 40 -4.85 -10.18 -20.94
CA PHE A 40 -3.76 -9.26 -20.66
C PHE A 40 -3.36 -8.51 -21.93
N SER A 41 -3.46 -7.18 -21.93
CA SER A 41 -3.08 -6.36 -23.09
C SER A 41 -1.58 -6.08 -23.12
N ASN A 42 -1.00 -6.03 -24.32
CA ASN A 42 0.45 -5.82 -24.51
C ASN A 42 0.95 -4.45 -24.08
N VAL A 43 0.06 -3.47 -23.84
CA VAL A 43 0.43 -2.08 -23.51
C VAL A 43 1.23 -1.98 -22.20
N ASN A 44 1.16 -3.00 -21.34
CA ASN A 44 1.70 -2.93 -19.97
C ASN A 44 2.86 -3.88 -19.68
N ILE A 45 3.46 -4.48 -20.73
CA ILE A 45 4.61 -5.39 -20.58
C ILE A 45 5.84 -4.65 -20.04
N ASP A 46 6.06 -3.41 -20.48
CA ASP A 46 7.23 -2.63 -20.10
C ASP A 46 7.25 -2.29 -18.60
N LYS A 47 6.10 -1.91 -18.04
CA LYS A 47 5.96 -1.57 -16.61
C LYS A 47 6.37 -2.75 -15.71
N VAL A 48 5.85 -3.94 -16.02
CA VAL A 48 6.16 -5.17 -15.29
C VAL A 48 7.62 -5.59 -15.47
N THR A 49 8.17 -5.38 -16.67
CA THR A 49 9.57 -5.69 -16.98
C THR A 49 10.54 -4.79 -16.23
N HIS A 50 10.28 -3.48 -16.18
CA HIS A 50 11.05 -2.52 -15.38
C HIS A 50 11.00 -2.86 -13.90
N LEU A 51 9.80 -3.12 -13.36
CA LEU A 51 9.63 -3.54 -11.97
C LEU A 51 10.44 -4.79 -11.66
N TYR A 52 10.40 -5.81 -12.53
CA TYR A 52 11.16 -7.04 -12.33
C TYR A 52 12.67 -6.79 -12.32
N SER A 53 13.18 -5.97 -13.24
CA SER A 53 14.61 -5.62 -13.29
C SER A 53 15.07 -4.94 -12.00
N ASP A 54 14.30 -3.97 -11.52
CA ASP A 54 14.59 -3.25 -10.28
C ASP A 54 14.53 -4.19 -9.07
N LEU A 55 13.45 -4.98 -8.95
CA LEU A 55 13.29 -5.94 -7.86
C LEU A 55 14.38 -7.01 -7.88
N ARG A 56 14.80 -7.48 -9.05
CA ARG A 56 15.82 -8.51 -9.17
C ARG A 56 17.14 -8.00 -8.63
N LYS A 57 17.57 -6.80 -9.03
CA LYS A 57 18.79 -6.15 -8.52
C LYS A 57 18.78 -6.02 -7.00
N GLU A 58 17.67 -5.55 -6.43
CA GLU A 58 17.55 -5.35 -4.98
C GLU A 58 17.44 -6.67 -4.20
N SER A 59 16.74 -7.66 -4.76
CA SER A 59 16.54 -8.96 -4.11
C SER A 59 17.83 -9.77 -3.99
N MET A 60 18.79 -9.58 -4.90
CA MET A 60 20.09 -10.25 -4.86
C MET A 60 20.92 -9.84 -3.63
N SER A 61 20.82 -8.59 -3.18
CA SER A 61 21.50 -8.15 -1.95
C SER A 61 20.79 -8.62 -0.68
N SER A 62 19.51 -8.99 -0.80
CA SER A 62 18.60 -9.28 0.31
C SER A 62 18.55 -10.76 0.70
N GLY A 63 19.02 -11.66 -0.17
CA GLY A 63 19.14 -13.10 0.08
C GLY A 63 17.99 -13.96 -0.43
N LEU A 64 16.81 -13.39 -0.70
CA LEU A 64 15.70 -14.10 -1.37
C LEU A 64 15.50 -13.53 -2.78
N PRO A 65 15.94 -14.22 -3.84
CA PRO A 65 15.87 -13.70 -5.19
C PRO A 65 14.45 -13.73 -5.77
N ILE A 66 14.04 -12.67 -6.46
CA ILE A 66 12.76 -12.65 -7.19
C ILE A 66 12.84 -13.52 -8.45
N THR A 67 11.87 -14.42 -8.67
CA THR A 67 11.85 -15.34 -9.83
C THR A 67 10.80 -14.94 -10.86
N VAL A 68 10.87 -15.54 -12.04
CA VAL A 68 9.86 -15.36 -13.11
C VAL A 68 8.45 -15.75 -12.64
N ARG A 69 8.35 -16.69 -11.68
CA ARG A 69 7.06 -17.07 -11.06
C ARG A 69 6.36 -15.88 -10.41
N HIS A 70 7.11 -14.91 -9.85
CA HIS A 70 6.48 -13.73 -9.24
C HIS A 70 5.84 -12.82 -10.30
N ILE A 71 6.41 -12.73 -11.50
CA ILE A 71 5.81 -12.01 -12.63
C ILE A 71 4.51 -12.70 -13.05
N GLU A 72 4.55 -14.02 -13.21
CA GLU A 72 3.36 -14.82 -13.53
C GLU A 72 2.27 -14.67 -12.46
N SER A 73 2.65 -14.57 -11.19
CA SER A 73 1.72 -14.27 -10.10
C SER A 73 1.10 -12.87 -10.23
N ILE A 74 1.87 -11.84 -10.59
CA ILE A 74 1.33 -10.49 -10.83
C ILE A 74 0.28 -10.54 -11.95
N ILE A 75 0.57 -11.22 -13.06
CA ILE A 75 -0.36 -11.36 -14.19
C ILE A 75 -1.65 -12.06 -13.74
N ARG A 76 -1.53 -13.22 -13.06
CA ARG A 76 -2.68 -13.97 -12.55
C ARG A 76 -3.54 -13.18 -11.56
N ILE A 77 -2.91 -12.39 -10.69
CA ILE A 77 -3.63 -11.54 -9.73
C ILE A 77 -4.32 -10.38 -10.46
N SER A 78 -3.70 -9.79 -11.48
CA SER A 78 -4.30 -8.74 -12.31
C SER A 78 -5.54 -9.25 -13.04
N GLU A 79 -5.46 -10.46 -13.62
CA GLU A 79 -6.61 -11.14 -14.23
C GLU A 79 -7.68 -11.47 -13.19
N ALA A 80 -7.29 -11.84 -11.97
CA ALA A 80 -8.24 -12.09 -10.88
C ALA A 80 -9.02 -10.82 -10.50
N PHE A 81 -8.37 -9.65 -10.44
CA PHE A 81 -9.04 -8.37 -10.21
C PHE A 81 -10.04 -8.03 -11.32
N ALA A 82 -9.61 -8.13 -12.59
CA ALA A 82 -10.51 -7.92 -13.73
C ALA A 82 -11.71 -8.89 -13.69
N LYS A 83 -11.48 -10.17 -13.35
CA LYS A 83 -12.53 -11.18 -13.18
C LYS A 83 -13.47 -10.87 -12.03
N MET A 84 -12.96 -10.33 -10.92
CA MET A 84 -13.77 -9.89 -9.78
C MET A 84 -14.68 -8.73 -10.13
N GLU A 85 -14.35 -7.92 -11.14
CA GLU A 85 -15.18 -6.84 -11.67
C GLU A 85 -15.98 -7.23 -12.93
N LEU A 86 -15.97 -8.52 -13.30
CA LEU A 86 -16.61 -9.05 -14.53
C LEU A 86 -16.10 -8.41 -15.83
N ARG A 87 -14.87 -7.90 -15.83
CA ARG A 87 -14.21 -7.32 -17.01
C ARG A 87 -13.46 -8.38 -17.81
N ASN A 88 -13.56 -8.30 -19.14
CA ASN A 88 -12.83 -9.18 -20.07
C ASN A 88 -11.42 -8.69 -20.40
N THR A 89 -11.01 -7.53 -19.89
CA THR A 89 -9.71 -6.92 -20.17
C THR A 89 -9.08 -6.42 -18.88
N VAL A 90 -7.78 -6.68 -18.72
CA VAL A 90 -6.99 -6.18 -17.61
C VAL A 90 -6.67 -4.69 -17.82
N THR A 91 -6.91 -3.88 -16.80
CA THR A 91 -6.63 -2.44 -16.78
C THR A 91 -5.30 -2.15 -16.08
N ILE A 92 -4.84 -0.90 -16.16
CA ILE A 92 -3.57 -0.49 -15.52
C ILE A 92 -3.74 -0.54 -13.99
N GLU A 93 -4.92 -0.21 -13.50
CA GLU A 93 -5.29 -0.20 -12.09
C GLU A 93 -5.22 -1.60 -11.47
N ASP A 94 -5.60 -2.64 -12.22
CA ASP A 94 -5.50 -4.04 -11.78
C ASP A 94 -4.04 -4.46 -11.61
N ILE A 95 -3.18 -4.02 -12.53
CA ILE A 95 -1.75 -4.34 -12.53
C ILE A 95 -1.09 -3.64 -11.34
N ASP A 96 -1.45 -2.38 -11.07
CA ASP A 96 -0.92 -1.64 -9.93
C ASP A 96 -1.34 -2.26 -8.60
N GLU A 97 -2.58 -2.72 -8.50
CA GLU A 97 -3.06 -3.44 -7.31
C GLU A 97 -2.35 -4.80 -7.14
N ALA A 98 -2.15 -5.53 -8.25
CA ALA A 98 -1.45 -6.81 -8.24
C ALA A 98 0.01 -6.66 -7.84
N ILE A 99 0.70 -5.65 -8.38
CA ILE A 99 2.07 -5.31 -8.01
C ILE A 99 2.13 -4.98 -6.51
N SER A 100 1.26 -4.09 -6.03
CA SER A 100 1.21 -3.69 -4.62
C SER A 100 1.03 -4.91 -3.71
N THR A 101 0.10 -5.80 -4.05
CA THR A 101 -0.19 -7.03 -3.29
C THR A 101 1.02 -7.97 -3.24
N VAL A 102 1.67 -8.22 -4.38
CA VAL A 102 2.85 -9.10 -4.45
C VAL A 102 4.03 -8.50 -3.70
N LEU A 103 4.24 -7.20 -3.81
CA LEU A 103 5.28 -6.47 -3.09
C LEU A 103 5.08 -6.54 -1.57
N ASP A 104 3.85 -6.31 -1.09
CA ASP A 104 3.54 -6.41 0.34
C ASP A 104 3.78 -7.82 0.88
N SER A 105 3.34 -8.84 0.15
CA SER A 105 3.59 -10.24 0.50
C SER A 105 5.09 -10.58 0.56
N PHE A 106 5.83 -10.17 -0.48
CA PHE A 106 7.27 -10.42 -0.56
C PHE A 106 8.03 -9.71 0.54
N MET A 107 7.71 -8.44 0.82
CA MET A 107 8.35 -7.65 1.88
C MET A 107 8.00 -8.13 3.29
N GLY A 108 6.82 -8.73 3.48
CA GLY A 108 6.42 -9.36 4.73
C GLY A 108 7.27 -10.58 5.09
N ALA A 109 7.85 -11.25 4.09
CA ALA A 109 8.76 -12.38 4.27
C ALA A 109 10.23 -11.95 4.50
N GLN A 110 10.56 -10.67 4.37
CA GLN A 110 11.93 -10.16 4.52
C GLN A 110 12.24 -9.69 5.93
N LYS A 111 13.55 -9.58 6.24
CA LYS A 111 14.03 -8.93 7.47
C LYS A 111 13.59 -7.47 7.49
N TYR A 112 13.26 -6.95 8.66
CA TYR A 112 12.79 -5.57 8.86
C TYR A 112 13.64 -4.49 8.15
N SER A 113 14.97 -4.59 8.23
CA SER A 113 15.89 -3.64 7.59
C SER A 113 15.78 -3.65 6.06
N ILE A 114 15.61 -4.83 5.47
CA ILE A 114 15.43 -5.03 4.03
C ILE A 114 14.06 -4.49 3.63
N THR A 115 12.99 -4.88 4.33
CA THR A 115 11.62 -4.39 4.10
C THR A 115 11.56 -2.87 4.11
N LYS A 116 12.26 -2.23 5.05
CA LYS A 116 12.33 -0.77 5.15
C LYS A 116 12.99 -0.15 3.91
N ASN A 117 14.11 -0.68 3.45
CA ASN A 117 14.82 -0.17 2.26
C ASN A 117 14.02 -0.42 0.98
N MET A 118 13.39 -1.59 0.87
CA MET A 118 12.51 -1.95 -0.25
C MET A 118 11.30 -1.01 -0.33
N LYS A 119 10.62 -0.75 0.80
CA LYS A 119 9.49 0.19 0.85
C LYS A 119 9.87 1.59 0.36
N LYS A 120 11.09 2.06 0.65
CA LYS A 120 11.58 3.36 0.15
C LYS A 120 11.74 3.36 -1.37
N LYS A 121 12.38 2.33 -1.93
CA LYS A 121 12.66 2.25 -3.38
C LYS A 121 11.41 1.99 -4.22
N PHE A 122 10.49 1.19 -3.71
CA PHE A 122 9.28 0.77 -4.45
C PHE A 122 8.03 1.56 -4.06
N ILE A 123 8.17 2.70 -3.37
CA ILE A 123 7.03 3.49 -2.86
C ILE A 123 6.02 3.88 -3.97
N LYS A 124 6.53 4.15 -5.18
CA LYS A 124 5.73 4.52 -6.36
C LYS A 124 4.78 3.43 -6.86
N TYR A 125 5.01 2.17 -6.46
CA TYR A 125 4.20 1.02 -6.88
C TYR A 125 3.14 0.63 -5.85
N PHE A 126 3.16 1.23 -4.67
CA PHE A 126 2.10 1.02 -3.69
C PHE A 126 0.95 1.96 -4.01
N LYS A 127 -0.23 1.38 -4.27
CA LYS A 127 -1.47 2.12 -4.45
C LYS A 127 -1.99 2.55 -3.08
N LYS A 128 -1.31 3.53 -2.49
CA LYS A 128 -1.70 4.16 -1.23
C LYS A 128 -2.27 5.53 -1.52
N ASN A 129 -3.20 5.99 -0.69
CA ASN A 129 -3.65 7.37 -0.73
C ASN A 129 -2.42 8.27 -0.63
N ASN A 130 -2.40 9.39 -1.38
CA ASN A 130 -1.29 10.35 -1.31
C ASN A 130 -0.96 10.71 0.15
N THR A 131 -1.98 10.81 1.00
CA THR A 131 -1.88 11.00 2.44
C THR A 131 -1.04 9.92 3.15
N ASP A 132 -1.23 8.64 2.86
CA ASP A 132 -0.51 7.55 3.52
C ASP A 132 0.97 7.52 3.15
N ILE A 133 1.29 7.88 1.91
CA ILE A 133 2.66 8.02 1.42
C ILE A 133 3.35 9.17 2.15
N ILE A 134 2.67 10.31 2.25
CA ILE A 134 3.19 11.49 2.97
C ILE A 134 3.35 11.19 4.46
N LEU A 135 2.40 10.49 5.08
CA LEU A 135 2.50 10.04 6.47
C LEU A 135 3.66 9.06 6.70
N PHE A 136 3.91 8.16 5.75
CA PHE A 136 5.07 7.28 5.80
C PHE A 136 6.38 8.07 5.75
N LEU A 137 6.49 9.03 4.83
CA LEU A 137 7.66 9.91 4.71
C LEU A 137 7.87 10.76 5.96
N LEU A 138 6.79 11.32 6.52
CA LEU A 138 6.81 12.09 7.75
C LEU A 138 7.30 11.27 8.95
N LYS A 139 6.75 10.05 9.13
CA LYS A 139 7.18 9.12 10.17
C LYS A 139 8.66 8.75 10.03
N GLU A 140 9.13 8.57 8.80
CA GLU A 140 10.55 8.31 8.52
C GLU A 140 11.43 9.51 8.92
N MET A 141 11.09 10.72 8.48
CA MET A 141 11.83 11.94 8.83
C MET A 141 11.89 12.15 10.35
N TYR A 142 10.78 11.89 11.04
CA TYR A 142 10.71 11.96 12.49
C TYR A 142 11.66 10.94 13.14
N ASN A 143 11.59 9.69 12.71
CA ASN A 143 12.42 8.60 13.25
C ASN A 143 13.91 8.80 12.97
N GLU A 144 14.28 9.49 11.88
CA GLU A 144 15.66 9.89 11.58
C GLU A 144 16.11 11.01 12.55
N ARG A 145 15.28 12.03 12.79
CA ARG A 145 15.60 13.14 13.71
C ARG A 145 15.64 12.75 15.17
N ALA A 146 14.71 11.91 15.63
CA ALA A 146 14.70 11.42 17.00
C ALA A 146 16.01 10.69 17.33
N ARG A 147 16.55 9.93 16.36
CA ARG A 147 17.82 9.20 16.50
C ARG A 147 19.06 10.10 16.42
N ALA A 148 19.07 11.11 15.55
CA ALA A 148 20.26 11.91 15.28
C ALA A 148 20.40 13.18 16.15
N PHE A 149 19.29 13.85 16.49
CA PHE A 149 19.30 15.20 17.06
C PHE A 149 18.39 15.38 18.28
N HIS A 150 17.69 14.31 18.71
CA HIS A 150 16.63 14.37 19.74
C HIS A 150 15.57 15.47 19.50
N SER A 151 15.44 15.91 18.25
CA SER A 151 14.48 16.94 17.85
C SER A 151 13.18 16.30 17.41
N THR A 152 12.07 16.84 17.92
CA THR A 152 10.70 16.35 17.71
C THR A 152 9.98 17.10 16.59
N TYR A 153 10.65 18.08 15.96
CA TYR A 153 10.05 19.00 14.99
C TYR A 153 10.51 18.68 13.56
N ILE A 154 9.61 18.82 12.59
CA ILE A 154 9.87 18.73 11.16
C ILE A 154 9.35 19.99 10.47
N TYR A 155 10.17 20.64 9.64
CA TYR A 155 9.75 21.82 8.91
C TYR A 155 8.89 21.45 7.69
N MET A 156 7.86 22.25 7.43
CA MET A 156 6.95 22.04 6.30
C MET A 156 7.68 22.03 4.95
N ASP A 157 8.59 22.99 4.74
CA ASP A 157 9.33 23.14 3.47
C ASP A 157 10.19 21.91 3.17
N GLU A 158 10.71 21.26 4.21
CA GLU A 158 11.54 20.07 4.08
C GLU A 158 10.70 18.83 3.75
N LEU A 159 9.53 18.68 4.40
CA LEU A 159 8.58 17.65 4.03
C LEU A 159 8.16 17.83 2.58
N SER A 160 7.82 19.06 2.16
CA SER A 160 7.43 19.38 0.78
C SER A 160 8.52 18.99 -0.22
N ARG A 161 9.77 19.38 0.00
CA ARG A 161 10.92 18.99 -0.84
C ARG A 161 11.07 17.48 -0.93
N ARG A 162 10.94 16.77 0.19
CA ARG A 162 11.11 15.31 0.21
C ARG A 162 9.97 14.61 -0.49
N VAL A 163 8.73 15.07 -0.34
CA VAL A 163 7.55 14.54 -1.03
C VAL A 163 7.66 14.77 -2.54
N GLN A 164 8.12 15.96 -2.96
CA GLN A 164 8.39 16.29 -4.37
C GLN A 164 9.45 15.39 -5.01
N ASN A 165 10.50 15.01 -4.28
CA ASN A 165 11.51 14.07 -4.78
C ASN A 165 10.93 12.68 -5.13
N TYR A 166 9.81 12.31 -4.53
CA TYR A 166 9.09 11.07 -4.85
C TYR A 166 8.00 11.28 -5.92
N GLY A 167 7.86 12.49 -6.48
CA GLY A 167 6.89 12.82 -7.52
C GLY A 167 5.49 13.13 -7.01
N TYR A 168 5.31 13.35 -5.70
CA TYR A 168 4.02 13.68 -5.09
C TYR A 168 3.98 15.16 -4.70
N ASN A 169 2.76 15.70 -4.62
CA ASN A 169 2.50 17.04 -4.10
C ASN A 169 1.78 16.93 -2.75
N LEU A 170 2.11 17.86 -1.85
CA LEU A 170 1.46 17.96 -0.55
C LEU A 170 0.10 18.65 -0.75
N PRO A 171 -1.03 17.97 -0.48
CA PRO A 171 -2.33 18.62 -0.60
C PRO A 171 -2.53 19.61 0.55
N ASP A 172 -3.15 20.76 0.28
CA ASP A 172 -3.37 21.81 1.29
C ASP A 172 -4.20 21.31 2.48
N ASN A 173 -5.11 20.37 2.23
CA ASN A 173 -5.95 19.74 3.25
C ASN A 173 -5.20 18.74 4.15
N PHE A 174 -3.94 18.40 3.84
CA PHE A 174 -3.18 17.40 4.58
C PHE A 174 -2.98 17.79 6.05
N PHE A 175 -2.75 19.06 6.33
CA PHE A 175 -2.44 19.53 7.69
C PHE A 175 -3.66 19.57 8.62
N SER A 176 -4.85 19.62 8.04
CA SER A 176 -6.12 19.58 8.78
C SER A 176 -6.75 18.17 8.80
N SER A 177 -6.13 17.21 8.10
CA SER A 177 -6.63 15.84 7.97
C SER A 177 -6.68 15.12 9.33
N ASN A 178 -7.73 14.31 9.53
CA ASN A 178 -7.86 13.47 10.74
C ASN A 178 -6.75 12.41 10.78
N GLU A 179 -6.29 11.97 9.61
CA GLU A 179 -5.24 10.98 9.38
C GLU A 179 -3.89 11.42 9.95
N LEU A 180 -3.59 12.72 9.94
CA LEU A 180 -2.40 13.30 10.56
C LEU A 180 -2.46 13.22 12.09
N LYS A 181 -3.62 13.59 12.67
CA LYS A 181 -3.85 13.56 14.11
C LYS A 181 -3.88 12.13 14.66
N GLU A 182 -4.54 11.19 13.96
CA GLU A 182 -4.53 9.76 14.29
C GLU A 182 -3.12 9.17 14.26
N SER A 183 -2.27 9.66 13.37
CA SER A 183 -0.86 9.27 13.30
C SER A 183 0.01 9.89 14.42
N GLY A 184 -0.57 10.72 15.30
CA GLY A 184 0.10 11.36 16.44
C GLY A 184 0.89 12.62 16.08
N PHE A 185 0.58 13.28 14.96
CA PHE A 185 1.26 14.50 14.52
C PHE A 185 0.30 15.70 14.56
N GLU A 186 0.84 16.87 14.91
CA GLU A 186 0.14 18.14 14.90
C GLU A 186 0.94 19.18 14.12
N PHE A 187 0.25 19.96 13.28
CA PHE A 187 0.84 21.06 12.53
C PHE A 187 0.64 22.38 13.27
N ASP A 188 1.73 23.10 13.50
CA ASP A 188 1.73 24.45 14.05
C ASP A 188 1.85 25.48 12.91
N SER A 189 0.73 26.13 12.60
CA SER A 189 0.62 27.14 11.54
C SER A 189 1.50 28.37 11.77
N ASN A 190 1.79 28.73 13.02
CA ASN A 190 2.58 29.92 13.34
C ASN A 190 4.07 29.71 13.04
N ARG A 191 4.55 28.50 13.29
CA ARG A 191 5.97 28.13 13.12
C ARG A 191 6.23 27.35 11.84
N LYS A 192 5.18 26.95 11.10
CA LYS A 192 5.25 26.06 9.93
C LYS A 192 6.02 24.75 10.23
N VAL A 193 5.80 24.20 11.44
CA VAL A 193 6.44 22.96 11.89
C VAL A 193 5.40 21.90 12.23
N ILE A 194 5.76 20.65 12.00
CA ILE A 194 5.02 19.46 12.41
C ILE A 194 5.72 18.91 13.65
N LYS A 195 4.97 18.76 14.75
CA LYS A 195 5.43 18.15 16.01
C LYS A 195 4.66 16.86 16.26
N ARG A 196 5.28 15.91 16.97
CA ARG A 196 4.60 14.71 17.45
C ARG A 196 3.93 15.01 18.79
N VAL A 197 2.64 14.71 18.91
CA VAL A 197 1.88 14.80 20.16
C VAL A 197 1.82 13.39 20.74
N ILE A 198 2.18 13.25 22.01
CA ILE A 198 2.20 11.99 22.77
C ILE A 198 0.80 11.70 23.29
#